data_AF-A0A8J1VSM0-F1
#
_entry.id   AF-A0A8J1VSM0-F1
#
_cell.length_a   1.000
_cell.length_b   1.000
_cell.length_c   1.000
_cell.angle_alpha   90.00
_cell.angle_beta   90.00
_cell.angle_gamma   90.00
#
_symmetry.space_group_name_H-M   'P 1'
#
loop_
_entity.id
_entity.type
_entity.pdbx_description
1 polymer ?
#
loop_
_entity_poly.entity_id
_entity_poly.type
_entity_poly.pdbx_seq_one_letter_code
_entity_poly.pdbx_strand_id
1 'polypeptide(L)'
;MALSLLNAHSYAANSTLILQVLRPRTSTTPNDFQTDTIITASLFFLAVLIAWNMPGLRDAISGLKLFVVATHEISHLIVGLICGGQVVSICIDPNDGGATHILGLMRAFPRIPRDPYAFPSYSQMYWSASALATLAAGYVGSGIVGFLFIFCAFDIVASKAVALVIH
;
A
#
# COMPACT_ATOMS: atom_id res chain seq x y z
N MET A 1 23.63 -13.39 61.72
CA MET A 1 25.01 -13.11 61.29
C MET A 1 25.17 -13.81 59.93
N ALA A 2 24.90 -13.19 58.78
CA ALA A 2 25.41 -11.94 58.19
C ALA A 2 26.66 -12.18 57.32
N LEU A 3 26.51 -11.97 55.99
CA LEU A 3 27.56 -11.85 54.95
C LEU A 3 28.44 -13.12 54.76
N SER A 4 29.17 -13.37 53.67
CA SER A 4 29.51 -12.67 52.40
C SER A 4 29.94 -13.75 51.37
N LEU A 5 30.10 -13.59 50.04
CA LEU A 5 30.00 -12.49 49.06
C LEU A 5 29.00 -12.93 47.95
N LEU A 6 28.33 -12.08 47.15
CA LEU A 6 28.82 -11.23 46.04
C LEU A 6 29.72 -11.93 44.99
N ASN A 7 29.14 -12.35 43.87
CA ASN A 7 29.70 -12.03 42.55
C ASN A 7 28.63 -11.95 41.44
N ALA A 8 27.45 -11.40 41.78
CA ALA A 8 26.58 -10.80 40.77
C ALA A 8 27.25 -9.51 40.31
N HIS A 9 28.11 -9.61 39.30
CA HIS A 9 28.90 -8.49 38.82
C HIS A 9 27.99 -7.41 38.23
N SER A 10 28.13 -6.20 38.76
CA SER A 10 27.29 -5.05 38.47
C SER A 10 27.33 -4.67 36.99
N TYR A 11 26.19 -4.73 36.31
CA TYR A 11 25.92 -3.87 35.16
C TYR A 11 24.61 -3.12 35.39
N ALA A 12 24.74 -1.94 35.98
CA ALA A 12 23.66 -0.97 36.10
C ALA A 12 23.37 -0.38 34.71
N ALA A 13 22.39 -0.95 34.02
CA ALA A 13 21.72 -0.29 32.90
C ALA A 13 20.43 0.36 33.44
N ASN A 14 20.49 1.66 33.73
CA ASN A 14 19.32 2.49 34.06
C ASN A 14 18.45 2.74 32.81
N SER A 15 18.01 1.67 32.17
CA SER A 15 17.00 1.68 31.12
C SER A 15 15.65 1.51 31.79
N THR A 16 15.03 2.62 32.21
CA THR A 16 13.61 2.66 32.55
C THR A 16 12.80 2.39 31.29
N LEU A 17 12.68 1.10 30.95
CA LEU A 17 11.74 0.60 29.96
C LEU A 17 10.34 1.00 30.43
N ILE A 18 9.85 2.12 29.90
CA ILE A 18 8.44 2.50 29.98
C ILE A 18 7.70 1.49 29.11
N LEU A 19 7.41 0.34 29.72
CA LEU A 19 6.57 -0.69 29.15
C LEU A 19 5.18 -0.06 29.04
N GLN A 20 4.87 0.47 27.85
CA GLN A 20 3.55 1.04 27.57
C GLN A 20 2.53 -0.09 27.60
N VAL A 21 1.99 -0.35 28.79
CA VAL A 21 0.84 -1.22 28.99
C VAL A 21 -0.32 -0.59 28.23
N LEU A 22 -0.59 -1.12 27.04
CA LEU A 22 -1.74 -0.75 26.23
C LEU A 22 -2.99 -0.98 27.09
N ARG A 23 -3.65 0.10 27.51
CA ARG A 23 -4.92 -0.03 28.24
C ARG A 23 -5.92 -0.75 27.32
N PRO A 24 -6.65 -1.76 27.82
CA PRO A 24 -7.75 -2.34 27.07
C PRO A 24 -8.71 -1.24 26.60
N ARG A 25 -9.00 -1.21 25.30
CA ARG A 25 -9.99 -0.29 24.74
C ARG A 25 -11.34 -0.62 25.37
N THR A 26 -12.05 0.40 25.85
CA THR A 26 -13.43 0.25 26.32
C THR A 26 -14.29 -0.34 25.20
N SER A 27 -15.01 -1.43 25.48
CA SER A 27 -15.91 -2.04 24.51
C SER A 27 -17.16 -1.17 24.35
N THR A 28 -17.12 -0.25 23.39
CA THR A 28 -18.25 0.57 22.97
C THR A 28 -18.87 -0.04 21.73
N THR A 29 -20.20 -0.17 21.69
CA THR A 29 -20.92 -0.52 20.46
C THR A 29 -20.58 0.53 19.37
N PRO A 30 -20.32 0.11 18.12
CA PRO A 30 -20.19 1.05 17.01
C PRO A 30 -21.43 1.94 16.89
N ASN A 31 -21.24 3.19 16.45
CA ASN A 31 -22.39 4.05 16.15
C ASN A 31 -22.95 3.74 14.75
N ASP A 32 -24.14 4.27 14.45
CA ASP A 32 -24.84 4.01 13.19
C ASP A 32 -23.98 4.41 11.99
N PHE A 33 -23.36 5.61 12.02
CA PHE A 33 -22.45 6.08 10.96
C PHE A 33 -21.26 5.13 10.70
N GLN A 34 -20.62 4.59 11.74
CA GLN A 34 -19.53 3.60 11.60
C GLN A 34 -20.03 2.30 10.97
N THR A 35 -21.23 1.88 11.35
CA THR A 35 -21.87 0.66 10.85
C THR A 35 -22.26 0.83 9.37
N ASP A 36 -22.96 1.92 9.04
CA ASP A 36 -23.37 2.30 7.69
C ASP A 36 -22.16 2.49 6.76
N THR A 37 -21.06 3.06 7.26
CA THR A 37 -19.83 3.24 6.48
C THR A 37 -19.26 1.88 6.04
N ILE A 38 -19.17 0.91 6.96
CA ILE A 38 -18.62 -0.42 6.67
C ILE A 38 -19.57 -1.23 5.78
N ILE A 39 -20.87 -1.18 6.02
CA ILE A 39 -21.88 -1.85 5.18
C ILE A 39 -21.82 -1.30 3.76
N THR A 40 -21.87 0.03 3.60
CA THR A 40 -21.81 0.72 2.32
C THR A 40 -20.51 0.40 1.56
N ALA A 41 -19.35 0.46 2.22
CA ALA A 41 -18.07 0.10 1.61
C ALA A 41 -18.04 -1.36 1.13
N SER A 42 -18.63 -2.29 1.89
CA SER A 42 -18.73 -3.71 1.54
C SER A 42 -19.64 -3.95 0.33
N LEU A 43 -20.77 -3.23 0.26
CA LEU A 43 -21.69 -3.27 -0.90
C LEU A 43 -21.03 -2.69 -2.16
N PHE A 44 -20.31 -1.57 -2.04
CA PHE A 44 -19.55 -1.01 -3.16
C PHE A 44 -18.45 -1.94 -3.66
N PHE A 45 -17.70 -2.61 -2.77
CA PHE A 45 -16.69 -3.59 -3.17
C PHE A 45 -17.29 -4.74 -3.98
N LEU A 46 -18.42 -5.30 -3.52
CA LEU A 46 -19.15 -6.35 -4.25
C LEU A 46 -19.68 -5.85 -5.61
N ALA A 47 -20.26 -4.66 -5.64
CA ALA A 47 -20.79 -4.06 -6.88
C ALA A 47 -19.69 -3.81 -7.92
N VAL A 48 -18.54 -3.25 -7.51
CA VAL A 48 -17.39 -3.02 -8.39
C VAL A 48 -16.79 -4.35 -8.85
N LEU A 49 -16.68 -5.35 -7.98
CA LEU A 49 -16.17 -6.68 -8.35
C LEU A 49 -17.05 -7.34 -9.43
N ILE A 50 -18.38 -7.29 -9.28
CA ILE A 50 -19.32 -7.80 -10.29
C ILE A 50 -19.22 -6.99 -11.59
N ALA A 51 -19.18 -5.66 -11.48
CA ALA A 51 -19.06 -4.76 -12.62
C ALA A 51 -17.78 -4.99 -13.44
N TRP A 52 -16.65 -5.24 -12.79
CA TRP A 52 -15.36 -5.45 -13.45
C TRP A 52 -15.30 -6.77 -14.24
N ASN A 53 -16.04 -7.80 -13.80
CA ASN A 53 -16.04 -9.14 -14.38
C ASN A 53 -17.08 -9.32 -15.50
N MET A 54 -18.22 -8.62 -15.47
CA MET A 54 -19.25 -8.74 -16.52
C MET A 54 -18.97 -7.77 -17.69
N PRO A 55 -18.83 -8.24 -18.95
CA PRO A 55 -18.32 -7.41 -20.04
C PRO A 55 -19.14 -6.14 -20.32
N GLY A 56 -20.47 -6.23 -20.44
CA GLY A 56 -21.30 -5.05 -20.71
C GLY A 56 -21.31 -4.01 -19.58
N LEU A 57 -21.11 -4.45 -18.33
CA LEU A 57 -21.06 -3.53 -17.18
C LEU A 57 -19.65 -2.95 -16.98
N ARG A 58 -18.60 -3.75 -17.25
CA ARG A 58 -17.20 -3.34 -17.30
C ARG A 58 -16.98 -2.23 -18.32
N ASP A 59 -17.58 -2.36 -19.49
CA ASP A 59 -17.44 -1.38 -20.56
C ASP A 59 -18.18 -0.07 -20.20
N ALA A 60 -19.29 -0.15 -19.45
CA ALA A 60 -19.98 1.01 -18.89
C ALA A 60 -19.20 1.72 -17.77
N ILE A 61 -18.39 1.01 -16.99
CA ILE A 61 -17.48 1.59 -15.98
C ILE A 61 -16.05 1.82 -16.50
N SER A 62 -15.82 1.72 -17.82
CA SER A 62 -14.48 1.72 -18.42
C SER A 62 -13.65 2.96 -18.11
N GLY A 63 -14.25 4.15 -18.08
CA GLY A 63 -13.57 5.39 -17.67
C GLY A 63 -13.06 5.35 -16.23
N LEU A 64 -13.90 4.92 -15.28
CA LEU A 64 -13.50 4.75 -13.88
C LEU A 64 -12.46 3.64 -13.70
N LYS A 65 -12.61 2.52 -14.43
CA LYS A 65 -11.61 1.44 -14.48
C LYS A 65 -10.24 1.98 -14.91
N LEU A 66 -10.19 2.68 -16.04
CA LEU A 66 -8.96 3.27 -16.57
C LEU A 66 -8.34 4.29 -15.60
N PHE A 67 -9.14 5.12 -14.93
CA PHE A 67 -8.65 6.08 -13.94
C PHE A 67 -8.02 5.40 -12.71
N VAL A 68 -8.65 4.36 -12.16
CA VAL A 68 -8.14 3.63 -10.99
C VAL A 68 -6.89 2.81 -11.36
N VAL A 69 -6.86 2.18 -12.54
CA VAL A 69 -5.66 1.50 -13.06
C VAL A 69 -4.52 2.50 -13.33
N ALA A 70 -4.80 3.63 -13.97
CA ALA A 70 -3.79 4.68 -14.17
C ALA A 70 -3.20 5.17 -12.85
N THR A 71 -4.04 5.35 -11.82
CA THR A 71 -3.59 5.70 -10.46
C THR A 71 -2.69 4.62 -9.85
N HIS A 72 -3.01 3.34 -10.06
CA HIS A 72 -2.19 2.20 -9.62
C HIS A 72 -0.79 2.25 -10.26
N GLU A 73 -0.73 2.36 -11.59
CA GLU A 73 0.52 2.43 -12.36
C GLU A 73 1.36 3.67 -12.03
N ILE A 74 0.73 4.84 -11.91
CA ILE A 74 1.41 6.09 -11.50
C ILE A 74 1.98 5.96 -10.08
N SER A 75 1.33 5.21 -9.19
CA SER A 75 1.83 5.00 -7.82
C SER A 75 3.08 4.12 -7.80
N HIS A 76 3.13 3.08 -8.65
CA HIS A 76 4.37 2.34 -8.90
C HIS A 76 5.48 3.25 -9.43
N LEU A 77 5.18 4.10 -10.42
CA LEU A 77 6.13 5.07 -10.99
C LEU A 77 6.71 6.01 -9.93
N ILE A 78 5.86 6.65 -9.11
CA ILE A 78 6.30 7.65 -8.13
C ILE A 78 7.26 7.03 -7.12
N VAL A 79 6.88 5.89 -6.53
CA VAL A 79 7.73 5.23 -5.52
C VAL A 79 8.98 4.62 -6.15
N GLY A 80 8.90 4.10 -7.38
CA GLY A 80 10.04 3.59 -8.10
C GLY A 80 11.09 4.65 -8.42
N LEU A 81 10.67 5.84 -8.85
CA LEU A 81 11.55 7.00 -9.07
C LEU A 81 12.21 7.47 -7.76
N ILE A 82 11.44 7.56 -6.66
CA ILE A 82 11.97 7.92 -5.33
C ILE A 82 12.99 6.87 -4.85
N CYS A 83 12.79 5.60 -5.20
CA CYS A 83 13.72 4.50 -4.93
C CYS A 83 14.94 4.44 -5.87
N GLY A 84 15.17 5.48 -6.70
CA GLY A 84 16.29 5.58 -7.63
C GLY A 84 16.17 4.71 -8.87
N GLY A 85 14.99 4.15 -9.15
CA GLY A 85 14.72 3.39 -10.36
C GLY A 85 14.47 4.27 -11.58
N GLN A 86 14.77 3.73 -12.76
CA GLN A 86 14.44 4.33 -14.05
C GLN A 86 13.20 3.64 -14.63
N VAL A 87 12.18 4.43 -14.97
CA VAL A 87 10.99 3.95 -15.68
C VAL A 87 11.37 3.64 -17.13
N VAL A 88 10.97 2.47 -17.61
CA VAL A 88 11.19 2.02 -19.00
C VAL A 88 9.92 2.14 -19.83
N SER A 89 8.80 1.67 -19.29
CA SER A 89 7.49 1.71 -19.95
C SER A 89 6.36 1.70 -18.93
N ILE A 90 5.27 2.37 -19.27
CA ILE A 90 3.97 2.22 -18.62
C ILE A 90 2.99 1.81 -19.71
N CYS A 91 2.26 0.72 -19.48
CA CYS A 91 1.16 0.28 -20.32
C CYS A 91 -0.13 0.36 -19.51
N ILE A 92 -1.19 0.87 -20.13
CA ILE A 92 -2.55 0.87 -19.57
C ILE A 92 -3.46 0.36 -20.68
N ASP A 93 -4.02 -0.84 -20.49
CA ASP A 93 -4.93 -1.51 -21.41
C ASP A 93 -6.37 -1.51 -20.85
N PRO A 94 -7.39 -1.08 -21.61
CA PRO A 94 -8.78 -1.06 -21.16
C PRO A 94 -9.35 -2.42 -20.75
N ASN A 95 -8.84 -3.51 -21.30
CA ASN A 95 -9.27 -4.88 -21.00
C ASN A 95 -8.37 -5.49 -19.92
N ASP A 96 -7.05 -5.51 -20.16
CA ASP A 96 -6.09 -6.32 -19.41
C ASP A 96 -5.49 -5.61 -18.18
N GLY A 97 -5.68 -4.29 -18.04
CA GLY A 97 -5.28 -3.55 -16.84
C GLY A 97 -4.05 -2.68 -17.05
N GLY A 98 -3.00 -2.87 -16.25
CA GLY A 98 -1.82 -2.00 -16.25
C GLY A 98 -0.52 -2.77 -16.06
N ALA A 99 0.58 -2.18 -16.54
CA ALA A 99 1.93 -2.69 -16.31
C ALA A 99 2.98 -1.57 -16.34
N THR A 100 3.65 -1.35 -15.20
CA THR A 100 4.74 -0.39 -15.05
C THR A 100 6.08 -1.12 -14.91
N HIS A 101 6.98 -0.91 -15.86
CA HIS A 101 8.33 -1.49 -15.86
C HIS A 101 9.36 -0.48 -15.36
N ILE A 102 10.02 -0.82 -14.23
CA ILE A 102 11.05 0.00 -13.59
C ILE A 102 12.31 -0.83 -13.40
N LEU A 103 13.45 -0.31 -13.86
CA LEU A 103 14.77 -0.92 -13.71
C LEU A 103 15.61 -0.14 -12.70
N GLY A 104 16.68 -0.75 -12.19
CA GLY A 104 17.71 -0.03 -11.42
C GLY A 104 17.34 0.39 -9.98
N LEU A 105 16.18 -0.06 -9.44
CA LEU A 105 15.78 0.20 -8.05
C LEU A 105 16.91 -0.08 -7.04
N MET A 106 17.05 0.79 -6.03
CA MET A 106 18.10 0.71 -5.02
C MET A 106 18.10 -0.64 -4.29
N ARG A 107 19.12 -1.48 -4.49
CA ARG A 107 19.23 -2.80 -3.87
C ARG A 107 19.69 -2.68 -2.40
N ALA A 108 19.10 -3.48 -1.51
CA ALA A 108 19.46 -3.51 -0.09
C ALA A 108 20.91 -3.98 0.16
N PHE A 109 21.40 -4.91 -0.66
CA PHE A 109 22.78 -5.38 -0.64
C PHE A 109 23.50 -4.93 -1.93
N PRO A 110 24.58 -4.15 -1.87
CA PRO A 110 25.33 -3.77 -3.06
C PRO A 110 25.99 -4.99 -3.71
N ARG A 111 26.14 -4.96 -5.05
CA ARG A 111 26.92 -5.99 -5.76
C ARG A 111 28.40 -5.64 -5.65
N ILE A 112 29.11 -6.38 -4.80
CA ILE A 112 30.55 -6.25 -4.56
C ILE A 112 31.16 -7.66 -4.70
N PRO A 113 32.16 -7.89 -5.58
CA PRO A 113 32.72 -6.94 -6.55
C PRO A 113 31.69 -6.42 -7.58
N ARG A 114 32.00 -5.30 -8.25
CA ARG A 114 31.20 -4.78 -9.38
C ARG A 114 31.47 -5.57 -10.67
N ASP A 115 31.18 -6.86 -10.63
CA ASP A 115 31.24 -7.73 -11.81
C ASP A 115 29.83 -7.84 -12.44
N PRO A 116 29.65 -7.41 -13.71
CA PRO A 116 28.40 -7.59 -14.44
C PRO A 116 28.04 -9.07 -14.66
N TYR A 117 29.04 -9.93 -14.79
CA TYR A 117 28.89 -11.34 -15.18
C TYR A 117 28.80 -12.31 -14.00
N ALA A 118 29.14 -11.87 -12.79
CA ALA A 118 28.92 -12.65 -11.58
C ALA A 118 27.42 -12.85 -11.31
N PHE A 119 27.02 -14.10 -11.08
CA PHE A 119 25.67 -14.43 -10.61
C PHE A 119 25.40 -13.75 -9.26
N PRO A 120 24.24 -13.07 -9.08
CA PRO A 120 23.91 -12.46 -7.80
C PRO A 120 23.78 -13.52 -6.71
N SER A 121 24.22 -13.21 -5.48
CA SER A 121 23.95 -14.05 -4.32
C SER A 121 22.44 -14.15 -4.05
N TYR A 122 21.99 -15.18 -3.33
CA TYR A 122 20.59 -15.29 -2.89
C TYR A 122 20.09 -13.99 -2.24
N SER A 123 20.88 -13.38 -1.34
CA SER A 123 20.56 -12.08 -0.71
C SER A 123 20.45 -10.90 -1.69
N GLN A 124 21.12 -10.94 -2.85
CA GLN A 124 21.03 -9.92 -3.90
C GLN A 124 19.92 -10.19 -4.93
N MET A 125 19.37 -11.41 -4.93
CA MET A 125 18.33 -11.89 -5.84
C MET A 125 16.92 -11.72 -5.25
N TYR A 126 16.76 -11.81 -3.93
CA TYR A 126 15.48 -11.58 -3.25
C TYR A 126 15.12 -10.08 -3.14
N TRP A 127 13.82 -9.84 -2.94
CA TRP A 127 13.16 -8.54 -2.85
C TRP A 127 13.95 -7.50 -2.03
N SER A 128 14.38 -6.41 -2.67
CA SER A 128 14.83 -5.23 -1.96
C SER A 128 13.64 -4.48 -1.34
N ALA A 129 13.88 -3.74 -0.25
CA ALA A 129 12.85 -2.90 0.37
C ALA A 129 12.24 -1.90 -0.63
N SER A 130 13.05 -1.39 -1.55
CA SER A 130 12.62 -0.55 -2.68
C SER A 130 11.66 -1.25 -3.64
N ALA A 131 11.90 -2.52 -3.98
CA ALA A 131 11.03 -3.30 -4.87
C ALA A 131 9.70 -3.64 -4.17
N LEU A 132 9.76 -4.01 -2.89
CA LEU A 132 8.55 -4.23 -2.10
C LEU A 132 7.73 -2.95 -1.92
N ALA A 133 8.38 -1.82 -1.62
CA ALA A 133 7.71 -0.51 -1.52
C ALA A 133 7.10 -0.09 -2.86
N THR A 134 7.83 -0.27 -3.97
CA THR A 134 7.35 0.02 -5.32
C THR A 134 6.12 -0.81 -5.66
N LEU A 135 6.11 -2.13 -5.39
CA LEU A 135 4.92 -2.96 -5.62
C LEU A 135 3.76 -2.65 -4.67
N ALA A 136 4.02 -2.39 -3.40
CA ALA A 136 2.97 -2.02 -2.45
C ALA A 136 2.32 -0.68 -2.83
N ALA A 137 3.08 0.24 -3.45
CA ALA A 137 2.61 1.57 -3.83
C ALA A 137 1.39 1.54 -4.76
N GLY A 138 1.34 0.61 -5.71
CA GLY A 138 0.18 0.47 -6.62
C GLY A 138 -1.11 0.29 -5.85
N TYR A 139 -1.18 -0.76 -5.02
CA TYR A 139 -2.35 -1.06 -4.19
C TYR A 139 -2.67 0.05 -3.17
N VAL A 140 -1.65 0.66 -2.54
CA VAL A 140 -1.86 1.74 -1.58
C VAL A 140 -2.44 2.98 -2.25
N GLY A 141 -1.88 3.41 -3.39
CA GLY A 141 -2.34 4.59 -4.13
C GLY A 141 -3.75 4.41 -4.71
N SER A 142 -4.00 3.29 -5.41
CA SER A 142 -5.35 2.98 -5.90
C SER A 142 -6.36 2.78 -4.76
N GLY A 143 -5.93 2.22 -3.62
CA GLY A 143 -6.75 2.02 -2.44
C GLY A 143 -7.17 3.34 -1.77
N ILE A 144 -6.27 4.31 -1.65
CA ILE A 144 -6.58 5.66 -1.12
C ILE A 144 -7.60 6.36 -2.02
N VAL A 145 -7.41 6.32 -3.34
CA VAL A 145 -8.34 6.95 -4.29
C VAL A 145 -9.71 6.25 -4.29
N GLY A 146 -9.75 4.92 -4.26
CA GLY A 146 -11.00 4.16 -4.11
C GLY A 146 -11.73 4.47 -2.79
N PHE A 147 -10.99 4.58 -1.68
CA PHE A 147 -11.54 4.98 -0.38
C PHE A 147 -12.15 6.40 -0.42
N LEU A 148 -11.47 7.35 -1.06
CA LEU A 148 -12.00 8.71 -1.23
C LEU A 148 -13.30 8.72 -2.05
N PHE A 149 -13.41 7.94 -3.13
CA PHE A 149 -14.66 7.84 -3.88
C PHE A 149 -15.82 7.27 -3.05
N ILE A 150 -15.57 6.25 -2.23
CA ILE A 150 -16.58 5.72 -1.30
C ILE A 150 -16.98 6.79 -0.27
N PHE A 151 -16.02 7.56 0.26
CA PHE A 151 -16.30 8.66 1.19
C PHE A 151 -17.12 9.79 0.55
N CYS A 152 -16.84 10.15 -0.70
CA CYS A 152 -17.62 11.14 -1.45
C CYS A 152 -19.05 10.67 -1.78
N ALA A 153 -19.37 9.37 -1.67
CA ALA A 153 -20.73 8.87 -1.90
C ALA A 153 -21.71 9.19 -0.75
N PHE A 154 -21.21 9.50 0.45
CA PHE A 154 -22.08 9.84 1.61
C PHE A 154 -22.58 11.30 1.60
N ASP A 155 -21.98 12.18 0.78
CA ASP A 155 -22.39 13.58 0.68
C ASP A 155 -22.71 13.96 -0.78
N ILE A 156 -23.88 14.57 -1.00
CA ILE A 156 -24.38 14.89 -2.33
C ILE A 156 -23.59 16.00 -3.04
N VAL A 157 -22.91 16.88 -2.31
CA VAL A 157 -22.05 17.93 -2.89
C VAL A 157 -20.70 17.33 -3.27
N ALA A 158 -20.11 16.50 -2.41
CA ALA A 158 -18.89 15.75 -2.70
C ALA A 158 -19.06 14.80 -3.90
N SER A 159 -20.17 14.07 -3.96
CA SER A 159 -20.53 13.18 -5.08
C SER A 159 -20.62 13.94 -6.41
N LYS A 160 -21.20 15.15 -6.43
CA LYS A 160 -21.25 16.01 -7.63
C LYS A 160 -19.88 16.53 -8.06
N ALA A 161 -19.02 16.89 -7.11
CA ALA A 161 -17.65 17.29 -7.42
C ALA A 161 -16.85 16.12 -8.02
N VAL A 162 -16.99 14.92 -7.44
CA VAL A 162 -16.41 13.67 -7.98
C VAL A 162 -16.93 13.36 -9.37
N ALA A 163 -18.23 13.51 -9.62
CA ALA A 163 -18.82 13.28 -10.94
C ALA A 163 -18.12 14.13 -12.01
N LEU A 164 -17.84 15.41 -11.75
CA LEU A 164 -17.14 16.31 -12.67
C LEU A 164 -15.67 15.92 -12.93
N VAL A 165 -15.01 15.20 -12.01
CA VAL A 165 -13.63 14.71 -12.19
C VAL A 165 -13.56 13.48 -13.09
N ILE A 166 -14.66 12.71 -13.20
CA ILE A 166 -14.74 11.46 -13.97
C ILE A 166 -15.38 11.70 -15.37
N HIS A 167 -15.99 12.86 -15.59
CA HIS A 167 -16.82 13.17 -16.77
C HIS A 167 -16.05 13.72 -17.98
#